data_AF-A0A918T9R1-F1
#
_entry.id   AF-A0A918T9R1-F1
#
_cell.length_a   1.000
_cell.length_b   1.000
_cell.length_c   1.000
_cell.angle_alpha   90.00
_cell.angle_beta   90.00
_cell.angle_gamma   90.00
#
_symmetry.space_group_name_H-M   'P 1'
#
loop_
_entity.id
_entity.type
_entity.pdbx_description
1 polymer ?
#
loop_
_entity_poly.entity_id
_entity_poly.type
_entity_poly.pdbx_seq_one_letter_code
_entity_poly.pdbx_strand_id
1 'polypeptide(L)'
;MATLTRKSVPLDAPTEEAMRRVRRHDSPENRALRQVTGIKVGDDTSDAEVLRALLNAGRVAIEEKALENGYAALAAAQDDEDRAYAAARRTRRRSRPESGE
;
A
#
# COMPACT_ATOMS: atom_id res chain seq x y z
N MET A 1 -1.47 -34.65 -23.19
CA MET A 1 -2.02 -33.37 -22.71
C MET A 1 -2.10 -33.44 -21.19
N ALA A 2 -1.38 -32.59 -20.47
CA ALA A 2 -1.39 -32.60 -19.00
C ALA A 2 -2.69 -31.97 -18.50
N THR A 3 -3.55 -32.78 -17.90
CA THR A 3 -4.73 -32.30 -17.17
C THR A 3 -4.26 -31.63 -15.89
N LEU A 4 -4.30 -30.29 -15.83
CA LEU A 4 -4.10 -29.54 -14.60
C LEU A 4 -5.22 -29.90 -13.62
N THR A 5 -4.91 -30.77 -12.66
CA THR A 5 -5.82 -31.09 -11.55
C THR A 5 -6.05 -29.82 -10.73
N ARG A 6 -7.25 -29.24 -10.85
CA ARG A 6 -7.65 -28.10 -10.03
C ARG A 6 -7.81 -28.56 -8.59
N LYS A 7 -6.81 -28.28 -7.76
CA LYS A 7 -6.89 -28.49 -6.32
C LYS A 7 -7.84 -27.42 -5.76
N SER A 8 -9.01 -27.81 -5.29
CA SER A 8 -9.92 -26.91 -4.60
C SER A 8 -9.25 -26.48 -3.29
N VAL A 9 -8.91 -25.20 -3.19
CA VAL A 9 -8.42 -24.60 -1.96
C VAL A 9 -9.65 -24.23 -1.14
N PRO A 10 -9.85 -24.81 0.06
CA PRO A 10 -10.92 -24.36 0.93
C PRO A 10 -10.63 -22.92 1.32
N LEU A 11 -11.61 -22.04 1.07
CA LEU A 11 -11.52 -20.64 1.44
C LEU A 11 -11.99 -20.49 2.89
N ASP A 12 -11.34 -19.59 3.63
CA ASP A 12 -11.80 -19.16 4.93
C ASP A 12 -13.02 -18.23 4.78
N ALA A 13 -13.88 -18.21 5.82
CA ALA A 13 -15.12 -17.44 5.80
C ALA A 13 -14.94 -15.95 5.43
N PRO A 14 -13.89 -15.24 5.91
CA PRO A 14 -13.64 -13.86 5.49
C PRO A 14 -13.39 -13.71 3.99
N THR A 15 -12.63 -14.62 3.38
CA THR A 15 -12.34 -14.58 1.95
C THR A 15 -13.59 -14.86 1.11
N GLU A 16 -14.41 -15.82 1.52
CA GLU A 16 -15.69 -16.07 0.84
C GLU A 16 -16.63 -14.86 0.92
N GLU A 17 -16.65 -14.17 2.07
CA GLU A 17 -17.45 -12.97 2.23
C GLU A 17 -16.93 -11.82 1.35
N ALA A 18 -15.62 -11.61 1.29
CA ALA A 18 -15.00 -10.62 0.41
C ALA A 18 -15.35 -10.91 -1.06
N MET A 19 -15.24 -12.17 -1.49
CA MET A 19 -15.63 -12.58 -2.84
C MET A 19 -17.12 -12.33 -3.12
N ARG A 20 -18.01 -12.63 -2.15
CA ARG A 20 -19.45 -12.36 -2.27
C ARG A 20 -19.76 -10.86 -2.44
N ARG A 21 -19.08 -9.99 -1.69
CA ARG A 21 -19.27 -8.53 -1.79
C ARG A 21 -18.80 -7.98 -3.13
N VAL A 22 -17.67 -8.47 -3.62
CA VAL A 22 -17.05 -8.04 -4.87
C VAL A 22 -17.81 -8.54 -6.10
N ARG A 23 -18.45 -9.72 -6.03
CA ARG A 23 -19.30 -10.22 -7.10
C ARG A 23 -20.54 -9.38 -7.35
N ARG A 24 -21.12 -8.78 -6.29
CA ARG A 24 -22.33 -7.96 -6.44
C ARG A 24 -22.03 -6.80 -7.39
N HIS A 25 -22.72 -6.81 -8.54
CA HIS A 25 -22.62 -5.73 -9.51
C HIS A 25 -22.91 -4.38 -8.84
N ASP A 26 -22.12 -3.36 -9.19
CA ASP A 26 -22.17 -2.00 -8.61
C ASP A 26 -21.95 -1.87 -7.09
N SER A 27 -21.51 -2.94 -6.42
CA SER A 27 -21.06 -2.82 -5.03
C SER A 27 -19.92 -1.80 -4.93
N PRO A 28 -19.82 -1.06 -3.80
CA PRO A 28 -18.69 -0.16 -3.59
C PRO A 28 -17.36 -0.91 -3.69
N GLU A 29 -17.29 -2.17 -3.25
CA GLU A 29 -16.11 -3.02 -3.35
C GLU A 29 -15.75 -3.36 -4.81
N ASN A 30 -16.73 -3.69 -5.66
CA ASN A 30 -16.50 -3.96 -7.07
C ASN A 30 -15.97 -2.71 -7.80
N ARG A 31 -16.55 -1.54 -7.50
CA ARG A 31 -16.11 -0.26 -8.07
C ARG A 31 -14.69 0.09 -7.64
N ALA A 32 -14.36 -0.07 -6.36
CA ALA A 32 -13.01 0.15 -5.85
C ALA A 32 -12.01 -0.82 -6.50
N LEU A 33 -12.35 -2.10 -6.58
CA LEU A 33 -11.51 -3.11 -7.24
C LEU A 33 -11.21 -2.73 -8.70
N ARG A 34 -12.22 -2.28 -9.44
CA ARG A 34 -12.06 -1.82 -10.83
C ARG A 34 -11.17 -0.58 -10.92
N GLN A 35 -11.27 0.36 -9.99
CA GLN A 35 -10.42 1.55 -9.97
C GLN A 35 -8.95 1.20 -9.72
N VAL A 36 -8.68 0.28 -8.78
CA VAL A 36 -7.32 -0.12 -8.41
C VAL A 36 -6.68 -1.03 -9.45
N THR A 37 -7.43 -2.00 -9.98
CA THR A 37 -6.86 -3.07 -10.84
C THR A 37 -7.23 -2.97 -12.31
N GLY A 38 -8.23 -2.16 -12.67
CA GLY A 38 -8.82 -2.14 -14.00
C GLY A 38 -9.70 -3.35 -14.36
N ILE A 39 -9.78 -4.37 -13.48
CA ILE A 39 -10.50 -5.61 -13.74
C ILE A 39 -11.97 -5.43 -13.38
N LYS A 40 -12.85 -5.77 -14.33
CA LYS A 40 -14.30 -5.82 -14.08
C LYS A 40 -14.69 -7.24 -13.66
N VAL A 41 -15.21 -7.37 -12.45
CA VAL A 41 -15.83 -8.61 -11.96
C VAL A 41 -17.34 -8.51 -12.19
N GLY A 42 -17.94 -9.54 -12.79
CA GLY A 42 -19.37 -9.67 -12.97
C GLY A 42 -19.88 -11.02 -12.44
N ASP A 43 -21.19 -11.25 -12.57
CA ASP A 43 -21.84 -12.46 -12.06
C ASP A 43 -21.30 -13.74 -12.73
N ASP A 44 -20.92 -13.65 -14.02
CA ASP A 44 -20.35 -14.77 -14.79
C ASP A 44 -18.84 -14.98 -14.59
N THR A 45 -18.18 -14.13 -13.79
CA THR A 45 -16.74 -14.23 -13.55
C THR A 45 -16.43 -15.42 -12.65
N SER A 46 -15.42 -16.21 -13.04
CA SER A 46 -15.05 -17.39 -12.26
C SER A 46 -14.44 -17.02 -10.91
N ASP A 47 -14.61 -17.88 -9.90
CA ASP A 47 -14.03 -17.72 -8.56
C ASP A 47 -12.52 -17.45 -8.59
N ALA A 48 -11.82 -18.15 -9.49
CA ALA A 48 -10.40 -17.98 -9.69
C ALA A 48 -10.04 -16.59 -10.22
N GLU A 49 -10.85 -16.02 -11.11
CA GLU A 49 -10.65 -14.68 -11.64
C GLU A 49 -10.95 -13.61 -10.59
N VAL A 50 -12.00 -13.80 -9.78
CA VAL A 50 -12.31 -12.90 -8.65
C VAL A 50 -11.14 -12.90 -7.66
N LEU A 51 -10.64 -14.08 -7.28
CA LEU A 51 -9.48 -14.21 -6.40
C LEU A 51 -8.22 -13.58 -7.01
N ARG A 52 -7.98 -13.78 -8.31
CA ARG A 52 -6.84 -13.17 -9.00
C ARG A 52 -6.94 -11.64 -9.00
N ALA A 53 -8.13 -11.09 -9.20
CA ALA A 53 -8.36 -9.65 -9.13
C ALA A 53 -8.09 -9.11 -7.73
N LEU A 54 -8.60 -9.80 -6.70
CA LEU A 54 -8.35 -9.44 -5.30
C LEU A 54 -6.87 -9.52 -4.92
N LEU A 55 -6.16 -10.55 -5.37
CA LEU A 55 -4.71 -10.68 -5.17
C LEU A 55 -3.94 -9.56 -5.85
N ASN A 56 -4.32 -9.17 -7.07
CA ASN A 56 -3.72 -8.03 -7.75
C ASN A 56 -3.96 -6.72 -6.99
N ALA A 57 -5.18 -6.51 -6.48
CA ALA A 57 -5.48 -5.34 -5.65
C ALA A 57 -4.66 -5.31 -4.37
N GLY A 58 -4.52 -6.47 -3.70
CA GLY A 58 -3.67 -6.60 -2.52
C GLY A 58 -2.20 -6.30 -2.82
N ARG A 59 -1.69 -6.75 -3.98
CA ARG A 59 -0.32 -6.43 -4.41
C ARG A 59 -0.12 -4.92 -4.57
N VAL A 60 -1.04 -4.24 -5.25
CA VAL A 60 -1.00 -2.78 -5.42
C VAL A 60 -1.03 -2.07 -4.06
N ALA A 61 -1.93 -2.48 -3.16
CA ALA A 61 -2.04 -1.89 -1.82
C ALA A 61 -0.75 -2.08 -0.99
N ILE A 62 -0.07 -3.22 -1.13
CA ILE A 62 1.23 -3.46 -0.47
C ILE A 62 2.31 -2.56 -1.05
N GLU A 63 2.37 -2.40 -2.37
CA GLU A 63 3.33 -1.50 -3.04
C GLU A 63 3.12 -0.05 -2.60
N GLU A 64 1.87 0.42 -2.56
CA GLU A 64 1.52 1.76 -2.06
C GLU A 64 1.95 1.93 -0.61
N LYS A 65 1.66 0.95 0.26
CA LYS A 65 2.08 1.00 1.67
C LYS A 65 3.59 1.01 1.84
N ALA A 66 4.32 0.25 1.02
CA ALA A 66 5.78 0.23 1.03
C ALA A 66 6.35 1.59 0.62
N LEU A 67 5.77 2.24 -0.40
CA LEU A 67 6.16 3.58 -0.82
C LEU A 67 5.87 4.62 0.27
N GLU A 68 4.68 4.60 0.88
CA GLU A 68 4.34 5.47 2.01
C GLU A 68 5.35 5.36 3.15
N ASN A 69 5.71 4.13 3.53
CA ASN A 69 6.68 3.89 4.59
C ASN A 69 8.10 4.36 4.19
N GLY A 70 8.47 4.19 2.92
CA GLY A 70 9.75 4.68 2.40
C GLY A 70 9.84 6.20 2.42
N TYR A 71 8.78 6.90 2.00
CA TYR A 71 8.73 8.36 2.07
C TYR A 71 8.71 8.87 3.51
N ALA A 72 8.00 8.20 4.42
CA ALA A 72 8.02 8.54 5.84
C ALA A 72 9.42 8.39 6.44
N ALA A 73 10.15 7.33 6.08
CA ALA A 73 11.54 7.14 6.53
C ALA A 73 12.49 8.21 5.97
N LEU A 74 12.31 8.59 4.70
CA LEU A 74 13.09 9.66 4.07
C LEU A 74 12.84 11.02 4.74
N ALA A 75 11.57 11.34 5.03
CA ALA A 75 11.20 12.56 5.74
C ALA A 75 11.79 12.60 7.15
N ALA A 76 11.72 11.48 7.89
CA ALA A 76 12.32 11.39 9.22
C ALA A 76 13.85 11.61 9.19
N ALA A 77 14.54 11.10 8.16
CA ALA A 77 15.96 11.32 7.99
C ALA A 77 16.29 12.80 7.69
N GLN A 78 15.47 13.48 6.89
CA GLN A 78 15.64 14.92 6.64
C GLN A 78 15.40 15.76 7.90
N ASP A 79 14.38 15.42 8.70
CA ASP A 79 14.09 16.12 9.95
C ASP A 79 15.22 16.01 10.99
N ASP A 80 15.99 14.92 10.96
CA ASP A 80 17.16 14.72 11.81
C ASP A 80 18.38 15.53 11.33
N GLU A 81 18.61 15.61 10.02
CA GLU A 81 19.66 16.47 9.44
C GLU A 81 19.39 17.96 9.69
N ASP A 82 18.15 18.41 9.52
CA ASP A 82 17.75 19.79 9.78
C ASP A 82 17.90 20.16 11.26
N ARG A 83 17.55 19.24 12.18
CA ARG A 83 17.80 19.42 13.62
C ARG A 83 19.29 19.51 13.94
N ALA A 84 20.13 18.69 13.30
CA ALA A 84 21.58 18.73 13.48
C ALA A 84 22.16 20.07 12.98
N TYR A 85 21.68 20.57 11.84
CA TYR A 85 22.12 21.84 11.26
C TYR A 85 21.70 23.03 12.14
N ALA A 86 20.47 23.02 12.65
CA ALA A 86 19.97 24.03 13.58
C ALA A 86 20.77 24.04 14.90
N ALA A 87 21.13 22.86 15.42
CA ALA A 87 21.96 22.73 16.62
C ALA A 87 23.38 23.29 16.37
N ALA A 88 24.03 22.90 15.27
CA ALA A 88 25.37 23.39 14.92
C ALA A 88 25.43 24.93 14.76
N ARG A 89 24.37 25.52 14.18
CA ARG A 89 24.26 26.98 14.01
C ARG A 89 24.07 27.72 15.33
N ARG A 90 23.36 27.15 16.31
CA ARG A 90 23.26 27.70 17.67
C ARG A 90 24.59 27.65 18.41
N THR A 91 25.33 26.56 18.27
CA THR A 91 26.66 26.42 18.90
C THR A 91 27.62 27.48 18.37
N ARG A 92 27.71 27.67 17.04
CA ARG A 92 28.57 28.70 16.43
C ARG A 92 28.21 30.14 16.84
N ARG A 93 26.93 30.44 17.09
CA ARG A 93 26.52 31.76 17.62
C ARG A 93 26.95 31.97 19.07
N ARG A 94 26.96 30.92 19.88
CA ARG A 94 27.40 30.98 21.29
C ARG A 94 28.93 31.06 21.42
N SER A 95 29.67 30.54 20.45
CA SER A 95 31.13 30.55 20.40
C SER A 95 31.76 31.81 19.78
N ARG A 96 30.96 32.78 19.29
CA ARG A 96 31.51 34.05 18.78
C ARG A 96 31.72 34.97 19.99
N PRO A 97 32.97 35.16 20.47
CA PRO A 97 33.21 36.18 21.47
C PRO A 97 32.94 37.52 20.78
N GLU A 98 32.26 38.42 21.48
CA GLU A 98 32.28 39.82 21.12
C GLU A 98 33.74 40.28 21.18
N SER A 99 34.37 40.38 20.01
CA SER A 99 35.60 41.16 19.84
C SER A 99 35.17 42.56 19.44
N GLY A 100 34.96 43.38 20.45
CA GLY A 100 34.71 44.82 20.45
C GLY A 100 34.41 45.17 21.91
N GLU A 101 35.17 45.98 22.63
CA GLU A 101 36.12 47.05 22.29
C GLU A 101 37.49 46.86 22.96
#